data_AF-A0A353Y3C3-F1
#
_entry.id   AF-A0A353Y3C3-F1
#
_cell.length_a   1.000
_cell.length_b   1.000
_cell.length_c   1.000
_cell.angle_alpha   90.00
_cell.angle_beta   90.00
_cell.angle_gamma   90.00
#
_symmetry.space_group_name_H-M   'P 1'
#
loop_
_entity.id
_entity.type
_entity.pdbx_description
1 polymer ?
#
loop_
_entity_poly.entity_id
_entity_poly.type
_entity_poly.pdbx_seq_one_letter_code
_entity_poly.pdbx_strand_id
1 'polypeptide(L)'
;GNYGMCGRAFGPRFLWMWPNARISVMGGEQAASVLATVKRDGIEGKGGAWSAQEEEAFKAPIRQQYEEQGHPYYASARLWDDGIIDPADTRRVLALGLSAALNAPVPETKFGVFRM
;
A
#
# COMPACT_ATOMS: atom_id res chain seq x y z
N GLY A 1 -2.19 0.11 8.51
CA GLY A 1 -1.51 -1.17 8.24
C GLY A 1 -0.03 -0.95 7.97
N ASN A 2 0.31 -0.36 6.81
CA ASN A 2 1.69 -0.18 6.35
C ASN A 2 2.66 0.37 7.41
N TYR A 3 2.26 1.42 8.13
CA TYR A 3 3.13 2.05 9.14
C TYR A 3 3.49 1.12 10.30
N GLY A 4 2.51 0.43 10.88
CA GLY A 4 2.73 -0.49 12.00
C GLY A 4 3.54 -1.74 11.62
N MET A 5 3.70 -2.02 10.32
CA MET A 5 4.41 -3.19 9.80
C MET A 5 5.77 -2.84 9.18
N CYS A 6 6.39 -1.72 9.59
CA CYS A 6 7.69 -1.25 9.10
C CYS A 6 7.72 -0.97 7.59
N GLY A 7 6.76 -0.18 7.11
CA GLY A 7 6.76 0.32 5.73
C GLY A 7 7.97 1.22 5.40
N ARG A 8 8.09 1.63 4.13
CA ARG A 8 9.26 2.36 3.59
C ARG A 8 9.69 3.58 4.42
N ALA A 9 8.74 4.30 5.01
CA ALA A 9 9.00 5.48 5.84
C ALA A 9 9.72 5.20 7.17
N PHE A 10 9.77 3.93 7.61
CA PHE A 10 10.39 3.53 8.88
C PHE A 10 11.86 3.10 8.73
N GLY A 11 12.43 3.26 7.53
CA GLY A 11 13.84 2.98 7.26
C GLY A 11 14.25 1.52 7.46
N PRO A 12 13.50 0.52 6.97
CA PRO A 12 14.03 -0.85 6.93
C PRO A 12 15.30 -0.87 6.07
N ARG A 13 16.26 -1.73 6.42
CA ARG A 13 17.51 -1.86 5.64
C ARG A 13 17.24 -2.28 4.19
N PHE A 14 16.24 -3.13 4.01
CA PHE A 14 15.71 -3.55 2.74
C PHE A 14 14.20 -3.76 2.86
N LEU A 15 13.45 -3.45 1.81
CA LEU A 15 12.02 -3.71 1.67
C LEU A 15 11.77 -4.29 0.28
N TRP A 16 11.18 -5.47 0.19
CA TRP A 16 10.86 -6.11 -1.08
C TRP A 16 9.36 -6.30 -1.25
N MET A 17 8.92 -6.49 -2.48
CA MET A 17 7.55 -6.88 -2.81
C MET A 17 7.51 -8.24 -3.51
N TRP A 18 6.43 -9.00 -3.29
CA TRP A 18 6.10 -10.14 -4.13
C TRP A 18 5.26 -9.69 -5.35
N PRO A 19 5.22 -10.47 -6.46
CA PRO A 19 4.52 -10.08 -7.67
C PRO A 19 2.99 -9.97 -7.50
N ASN A 20 2.43 -10.66 -6.51
CA ASN A 20 1.00 -10.62 -6.18
C ASN A 20 0.65 -9.54 -5.13
N ALA A 21 1.63 -8.84 -4.57
CA ALA A 21 1.38 -7.81 -3.58
C ALA A 21 0.65 -6.60 -4.20
N ARG A 22 -0.01 -5.80 -3.36
CA ARG A 22 -0.59 -4.50 -3.75
C ARG A 22 -0.25 -3.47 -2.68
N ILE A 23 0.05 -2.25 -3.08
CA ILE A 23 0.34 -1.14 -2.15
C ILE A 23 -0.44 0.12 -2.50
N SER A 24 -1.18 0.64 -1.54
CA SER A 24 -1.99 1.85 -1.71
C SER A 24 -2.39 2.37 -0.33
N VAL A 25 -2.97 3.57 -0.28
CA VAL A 25 -3.44 4.17 0.99
C VAL A 25 -4.57 3.34 1.63
N MET A 26 -5.40 2.69 0.80
CA MET A 26 -6.45 1.75 1.17
C MET A 26 -6.79 0.86 -0.04
N GLY A 27 -7.59 -0.20 0.12
CA GLY A 27 -7.99 -1.06 -1.00
C GLY A 27 -8.80 -0.30 -2.06
N GLY A 28 -8.65 -0.64 -3.33
CA GLY A 28 -9.34 0.05 -4.44
C GLY A 28 -10.86 0.03 -4.32
N GLU A 29 -11.43 -1.11 -3.92
CA GLU A 29 -12.89 -1.21 -3.68
C GLU A 29 -13.35 -0.37 -2.48
N GLN A 30 -12.53 -0.29 -1.44
CA GLN A 30 -12.80 0.55 -0.28
C GLN A 30 -12.79 2.02 -0.67
N ALA A 31 -11.80 2.46 -1.45
CA ALA A 31 -11.71 3.83 -1.95
C ALA A 31 -12.91 4.20 -2.83
N ALA A 32 -13.24 3.34 -3.79
CA ALA A 32 -14.38 3.52 -4.69
C ALA A 32 -15.71 3.61 -3.90
N SER A 33 -15.90 2.74 -2.90
CA SER A 33 -17.08 2.73 -2.06
C SER A 33 -17.21 3.99 -1.20
N VAL A 34 -16.14 4.40 -0.52
CA VAL A 34 -16.17 5.61 0.34
C VAL A 34 -16.43 6.87 -0.48
N LEU A 35 -15.76 7.02 -1.63
CA LEU A 35 -15.97 8.18 -2.51
C LEU A 35 -17.37 8.19 -3.11
N ALA A 36 -17.93 7.02 -3.44
CA ALA A 36 -19.31 6.92 -3.90
C ALA A 36 -20.31 7.31 -2.81
N THR A 37 -20.13 6.86 -1.55
CA THR A 37 -20.99 7.27 -0.44
C THR A 37 -21.03 8.78 -0.29
N VAL A 38 -19.87 9.44 -0.24
CA VAL A 38 -19.80 10.91 -0.12
C VAL A 38 -20.49 11.61 -1.29
N LYS A 39 -20.33 11.09 -2.52
CA LYS A 39 -20.98 11.65 -3.71
C LYS A 39 -22.50 11.47 -3.68
N ARG A 40 -22.98 10.28 -3.28
CA ARG A 40 -24.40 9.97 -3.12
C ARG A 40 -25.05 10.93 -2.13
N ASP A 41 -24.47 11.05 -0.93
CA ASP A 41 -24.97 11.93 0.13
C ASP A 41 -25.05 13.39 -0.36
N GLY A 42 -24.07 13.84 -1.15
CA GLY A 42 -24.07 15.18 -1.74
C GLY A 42 -25.12 15.40 -2.84
N ILE A 43 -25.52 14.38 -3.59
CA ILE A 43 -26.57 14.44 -4.63
C ILE A 43 -27.95 14.37 -3.97
N GLU A 44 -28.18 13.36 -3.14
CA GLU A 44 -29.46 13.11 -2.48
C GLU A 44 -29.77 14.21 -1.45
N GLY A 45 -28.76 14.77 -0.78
CA GLY A 45 -28.92 15.93 0.09
C GLY A 45 -29.37 17.22 -0.62
N LYS A 46 -29.28 17.27 -1.95
CA LYS A 46 -29.79 18.38 -2.79
C LYS A 46 -31.12 18.02 -3.49
N GLY A 47 -31.73 16.89 -3.14
CA GLY A 47 -32.97 16.39 -3.76
C GLY A 47 -32.78 15.73 -5.12
N GLY A 48 -31.54 15.44 -5.53
CA GLY A 48 -31.25 14.65 -6.74
C GLY A 48 -31.38 13.15 -6.49
N ALA A 49 -31.34 12.36 -7.56
CA ALA A 49 -31.24 10.90 -7.50
C ALA A 49 -29.97 10.45 -8.23
N TRP A 50 -29.35 9.38 -7.73
CA TRP A 50 -28.18 8.79 -8.35
C TRP A 50 -28.38 7.29 -8.56
N SER A 51 -28.41 6.89 -9.82
CA SER A 51 -28.68 5.49 -10.19
C SER A 51 -27.49 4.59 -9.89
N ALA A 52 -27.76 3.29 -9.71
CA ALA A 52 -26.71 2.29 -9.53
C ALA A 52 -25.73 2.24 -10.72
N GLN A 53 -26.22 2.54 -11.93
CA GLN A 53 -25.39 2.52 -13.14
C GLN A 53 -24.43 3.71 -13.19
N GLU A 54 -24.88 4.90 -12.76
CA GLU A 54 -24.00 6.07 -12.63
C GLU A 54 -23.01 5.92 -11.47
N GLU A 55 -23.41 5.27 -10.38
CA GLU A 55 -22.51 4.91 -9.29
C GLU A 55 -21.41 3.95 -9.77
N GLU A 56 -21.77 2.91 -10.50
CA GLU A 56 -20.81 1.95 -11.03
C GLU A 56 -19.85 2.60 -12.03
N ALA A 57 -20.37 3.45 -12.93
CA ALA A 57 -19.55 4.22 -13.85
C ALA A 57 -18.59 5.18 -13.14
N PHE A 58 -18.95 5.67 -11.95
CA PHE A 58 -18.08 6.50 -11.11
C PHE A 58 -17.03 5.68 -10.36
N LYS A 59 -17.39 4.49 -9.86
CA LYS A 59 -16.46 3.60 -9.13
C LYS A 59 -15.42 2.96 -10.04
N ALA A 60 -15.80 2.57 -11.26
CA ALA A 60 -14.92 1.86 -12.20
C ALA A 60 -13.55 2.53 -12.41
N PRO A 61 -13.43 3.83 -12.76
CA PRO A 61 -12.14 4.47 -12.95
C PRO A 61 -11.32 4.56 -11.65
N ILE A 62 -11.96 4.66 -10.48
CA ILE A 62 -11.27 4.68 -9.18
C ILE A 62 -10.64 3.31 -8.92
N ARG A 63 -11.36 2.22 -9.14
CA ARG A 63 -10.79 0.87 -9.01
C ARG A 63 -9.61 0.67 -9.94
N GLN A 64 -9.75 1.09 -11.20
CA GLN A 64 -8.69 0.98 -12.20
C GLN A 64 -7.44 1.77 -11.78
N GLN A 65 -7.61 3.00 -11.28
CA GLN A 65 -6.49 3.78 -10.77
C GLN A 65 -5.75 3.06 -9.65
N TYR A 66 -6.47 2.45 -8.70
CA TYR A 66 -5.85 1.72 -7.59
C TYR A 66 -5.19 0.41 -8.02
N GLU A 67 -5.72 -0.26 -9.04
CA GLU A 67 -5.09 -1.46 -9.60
C GLU A 67 -3.77 -1.11 -10.30
N GLU A 68 -3.78 -0.05 -11.11
CA GLU A 68 -2.58 0.42 -11.82
C GLU A 68 -1.51 0.92 -10.83
N GLN A 69 -1.87 1.85 -9.96
CA GLN A 69 -0.93 2.50 -9.04
C GLN A 69 -0.52 1.59 -7.88
N GLY A 70 -1.33 0.57 -7.58
CA GLY A 70 -1.04 -0.41 -6.55
C GLY A 70 -0.22 -1.60 -7.01
N HIS A 71 0.00 -1.75 -8.32
CA HIS A 71 0.75 -2.86 -8.87
C HIS A 71 2.22 -2.83 -8.43
N PRO A 72 2.88 -3.97 -8.12
CA PRO A 72 4.28 -4.00 -7.69
C PRO A 72 5.23 -3.31 -8.67
N TYR A 73 5.01 -3.46 -9.99
CA TYR A 73 5.80 -2.73 -10.99
C TYR A 73 5.67 -1.21 -10.88
N TYR A 74 4.50 -0.68 -10.52
CA TYR A 74 4.31 0.75 -10.34
C TYR A 74 5.11 1.27 -9.14
N ALA A 75 5.10 0.50 -8.04
CA ALA A 75 5.82 0.79 -6.81
C ALA A 75 7.35 0.71 -7.00
N SER A 76 7.82 -0.40 -7.59
CA SER A 76 9.25 -0.67 -7.77
C SER A 76 9.90 0.29 -8.77
N ALA A 77 9.16 0.70 -9.82
CA ALA A 77 9.59 1.77 -10.73
C ALA A 77 9.82 3.13 -10.03
N ARG A 78 9.33 3.30 -8.79
CA ARG A 78 9.43 4.52 -7.98
C ARG A 78 10.23 4.33 -6.69
N LEU A 79 10.94 3.20 -6.54
CA LEU A 79 11.77 2.86 -5.39
C LEU A 79 11.02 2.89 -4.04
N TRP A 80 9.71 2.58 -4.06
CA TRP A 80 8.95 2.38 -2.83
C TRP A 80 9.37 1.08 -2.12
N ASP A 81 9.88 0.14 -2.90
CA ASP A 81 10.58 -1.07 -2.54
C ASP A 81 11.96 -1.12 -3.23
N ASP A 82 12.81 -2.04 -2.79
CA ASP A 82 14.15 -2.31 -3.31
C ASP A 82 14.14 -3.45 -4.34
N GLY A 83 12.96 -3.87 -4.80
CA GLY A 83 12.78 -4.85 -5.85
C GLY A 83 11.60 -5.80 -5.63
N ILE A 84 11.10 -6.30 -6.75
CA ILE A 84 10.15 -7.41 -6.78
C ILE A 84 10.95 -8.72 -6.82
N ILE A 85 10.63 -9.66 -5.94
CA ILE A 85 11.31 -10.95 -5.84
C ILE A 85 10.35 -12.11 -6.10
N ASP A 86 10.87 -13.21 -6.63
CA ASP A 86 10.14 -14.48 -6.65
C ASP A 86 9.83 -14.91 -5.20
N PRO A 87 8.57 -15.24 -4.85
CA PRO A 87 8.25 -15.75 -3.53
C PRO A 87 9.13 -16.92 -3.07
N ALA A 88 9.55 -17.80 -3.98
CA ALA A 88 10.44 -18.93 -3.69
C ALA A 88 11.85 -18.48 -3.26
N ASP A 89 12.28 -17.29 -3.67
CA ASP A 89 13.59 -16.71 -3.36
C ASP A 89 13.65 -15.96 -2.04
N THR A 90 12.51 -15.74 -1.37
CA THR A 90 12.42 -14.95 -0.14
C THR A 90 13.46 -15.35 0.91
N ARG A 91 13.67 -16.66 1.13
CA ARG A 91 14.68 -17.16 2.09
C ARG A 91 16.09 -16.70 1.71
N ARG A 92 16.45 -16.83 0.43
CA ARG A 92 17.79 -16.49 -0.09
C ARG A 92 18.05 -15.00 0.02
N VAL A 93 17.09 -14.19 -0.39
CA VAL A 93 17.17 -12.72 -0.35
C VAL A 93 17.31 -12.22 1.10
N LEU A 94 16.51 -12.75 2.03
CA LEU A 94 16.64 -12.43 3.45
C LEU A 94 17.99 -12.83 4.04
N ALA A 95 18.50 -14.02 3.70
CA ALA A 95 19.80 -14.49 4.18
C ALA A 95 20.94 -13.56 3.74
N LEU A 96 20.93 -13.13 2.47
CA LEU A 96 21.91 -12.18 1.94
C LEU A 96 21.75 -10.79 2.57
N GLY A 97 20.52 -10.30 2.72
CA GLY A 97 20.25 -9.00 3.36
C GLY A 97 20.71 -8.95 4.81
N LEU A 98 20.50 -10.03 5.57
CA LEU A 98 21.01 -10.17 6.94
C LEU A 98 22.53 -10.20 6.97
N SER A 99 23.16 -11.00 6.11
CA SER A 99 24.63 -11.07 6.02
C SER A 99 25.23 -9.71 5.69
N ALA A 100 24.63 -8.94 4.77
CA ALA A 100 25.05 -7.59 4.46
C ALA A 100 24.88 -6.63 5.65
N ALA A 101 23.74 -6.67 6.34
CA ALA A 101 23.43 -5.78 7.46
C ALA A 101 24.40 -5.95 8.65
N LEU A 102 24.95 -7.15 8.86
CA LEU A 102 25.90 -7.45 9.93
C LEU A 102 27.28 -6.81 9.76
N ASN A 103 27.56 -6.13 8.64
CA ASN A 103 28.76 -5.31 8.49
C ASN A 103 28.69 -3.99 9.28
N ALA A 104 27.52 -3.64 9.83
CA ALA A 104 27.35 -2.53 10.75
C ALA A 104 27.03 -3.07 12.16
N PRO A 105 27.52 -2.42 13.25
CA PRO A 105 27.16 -2.81 14.60
C PRO A 105 25.65 -2.65 14.83
N VAL A 106 25.07 -3.56 15.63
CA VAL A 106 23.66 -3.47 16.05
C VAL A 106 23.54 -2.41 17.13
N PRO A 107 22.80 -1.30 16.92
CA PRO A 107 22.67 -0.23 17.90
C PRO A 107 21.72 -0.63 19.03
N GLU A 108 21.86 0.04 20.18
CA GLU A 108 20.86 0.00 21.24
C GLU A 108 19.60 0.78 20.82
N THR A 109 18.42 0.19 21.04
CA THR A 109 17.13 0.83 20.74
C THR A 109 16.69 1.73 21.88
N LYS A 110 16.36 2.99 21.59
CA LYS A 110 15.72 3.92 22.52
C LYS A 110 14.32 4.25 22.01
N PHE A 111 13.30 3.92 22.80
CA PHE A 111 11.90 4.18 22.45
C PHE A 111 11.47 5.61 22.80
N GLY A 112 10.49 6.13 22.07
CA GLY A 112 9.74 7.32 22.47
C GLY A 112 8.70 7.02 23.57
N VAL A 113 7.81 7.96 23.83
CA VAL A 113 6.74 7.79 24.83
C VAL A 113 5.66 6.85 24.30
N PHE A 114 5.32 5.83 25.10
CA PHE A 114 4.15 4.99 24.86
C PHE A 114 2.90 5.64 25.48
N ARG A 115 1.82 5.77 24.70
CA ARG A 115 0.51 6.17 25.21
C ARG A 115 -0.21 4.91 25.72
N MET A 116 -0.37 4.83 27.05
CA MET A 116 -1.10 3.76 27.74
C MET A 116 -2.59 4.07 27.81
#